data_AF-A0A290X3J2-F1
#
_entry.id   AF-A0A290X3J2-F1
#
_cell.length_a   1.000
_cell.length_b   1.000
_cell.length_c   1.000
_cell.angle_alpha   90.00
_cell.angle_beta   90.00
_cell.angle_gamma   90.00
#
_symmetry.space_group_name_H-M   'P 1'
#
loop_
_entity.id
_entity.type
_entity.pdbx_description
1 polymer ?
#
loop_
_entity_poly.entity_id
_entity_poly.type
_entity_poly.pdbx_seq_one_letter_code
_entity_poly.pdbx_strand_id
1 'polypeptide(L)'
;MGEERFIRLGEVLATCGKSRSSVYAGIKEGTFPAPVKLQGRSSAWLRSEVLRWMQACIEASRPADTVCSIIDTSSSTRPIGNKGTRAE
;
A
#
# COMPACT_ATOMS: atom_id res chain seq x y z
N MET A 1 10.90 -8.57 10.58
CA MET A 1 12.13 -8.08 9.91
C MET A 1 11.85 -8.10 8.42
N GLY A 2 11.70 -6.94 7.80
CA GLY A 2 11.38 -6.83 6.38
C GLY A 2 12.65 -6.93 5.55
N GLU A 3 12.67 -7.82 4.57
CA GLU A 3 13.80 -7.98 3.66
C GLU A 3 13.90 -6.78 2.70
N GLU A 4 14.69 -5.78 3.08
CA GLU A 4 15.12 -4.70 2.18
C GLU A 4 16.11 -5.26 1.15
N ARG A 5 15.56 -5.97 0.15
CA ARG A 5 16.34 -6.52 -0.96
C ARG A 5 16.26 -5.63 -2.19
N PHE A 6 17.37 -5.57 -2.92
CA PHE A 6 17.44 -4.88 -4.20
C PHE A 6 16.88 -5.77 -5.30
N ILE A 7 15.92 -5.25 -6.05
CA ILE A 7 15.34 -5.91 -7.23
C ILE A 7 15.87 -5.25 -8.51
N ARG A 8 16.07 -6.06 -9.56
CA ARG A 8 16.52 -5.60 -10.88
C ARG A 8 15.34 -5.19 -11.74
N LEU A 9 15.63 -4.55 -12.88
CA LEU A 9 14.61 -4.10 -13.83
C LEU A 9 13.64 -5.23 -14.22
N GLY A 10 14.11 -6.46 -14.42
CA GLY A 10 13.24 -7.61 -14.74
C GLY A 10 12.16 -7.89 -13.68
N GLU A 11 12.54 -7.92 -12.41
CA GLU A 11 11.61 -8.07 -11.28
C GLU A 11 10.65 -6.87 -11.18
N VAL A 12 11.15 -5.66 -11.41
CA VAL A 12 10.32 -4.45 -11.41
C VAL A 12 9.26 -4.52 -12.50
N LEU A 13 9.60 -4.97 -13.70
CA LEU A 13 8.65 -5.15 -14.80
C LEU A 13 7.59 -6.19 -14.47
N ALA A 14 7.99 -7.32 -13.86
CA ALA A 14 7.07 -8.36 -13.42
C ALA A 14 6.14 -7.87 -12.31
N THR A 15 6.66 -7.07 -11.38
CA THR A 15 5.92 -6.56 -10.22
C THR A 15 4.98 -5.42 -10.60
N CYS A 16 5.42 -4.48 -11.43
CA CYS A 16 4.63 -3.33 -11.85
C CYS A 16 3.71 -3.63 -13.03
N GLY A 17 3.92 -4.75 -13.75
CA GLY A 17 3.17 -5.09 -14.97
C GLY A 17 3.36 -4.07 -16.11
N LYS A 18 4.37 -3.20 -16.01
CA LYS A 18 4.63 -2.11 -16.96
C LYS A 18 5.74 -2.50 -17.94
N SER A 19 5.72 -1.90 -19.13
CA SER A 19 6.82 -2.02 -20.08
C SER A 19 8.04 -1.21 -19.65
N ARG A 20 9.24 -1.61 -20.11
CA ARG A 20 10.51 -0.90 -19.86
C ARG A 20 10.41 0.59 -20.14
N SER A 21 9.82 0.95 -21.27
CA SER A 21 9.63 2.34 -21.69
C SER A 21 8.78 3.12 -20.70
N SER A 22 7.73 2.51 -20.16
CA SER A 22 6.84 3.16 -19.19
C SER A 22 7.52 3.35 -17.83
N VAL A 23 8.38 2.42 -17.42
CA VAL A 23 9.24 2.60 -16.23
C VAL A 23 10.19 3.78 -16.42
N TYR A 24 10.91 3.85 -17.54
CA TYR A 24 11.82 4.97 -17.81
C TYR A 24 11.08 6.31 -17.97
N ALA A 25 9.88 6.32 -18.55
CA ALA A 25 9.03 7.51 -18.61
C ALA A 25 8.63 7.96 -17.20
N GLY A 26 8.18 7.04 -16.34
CA GLY A 26 7.85 7.34 -14.95
C GLY A 26 9.04 7.83 -14.13
N ILE A 27 10.25 7.34 -14.40
CA ILE A 27 11.49 7.86 -13.79
C ILE A 27 11.75 9.30 -14.24
N LYS A 28 11.54 9.60 -15.53
CA LYS A 28 11.69 10.95 -16.08
C LYS A 28 10.64 11.93 -15.54
N GLU A 29 9.42 11.46 -15.34
CA GLU A 29 8.32 12.23 -14.74
C GLU A 29 8.42 12.33 -13.21
N GLY A 30 9.41 11.66 -12.58
CA GLY A 30 9.56 11.64 -11.12
C GLY A 30 8.44 10.89 -10.39
N THR A 31 7.60 10.17 -11.13
CA THR A 31 6.50 9.37 -10.59
C THR A 31 6.97 7.99 -10.15
N PHE A 32 8.12 7.50 -10.64
CA PHE A 32 8.65 6.18 -10.33
C PHE A 32 9.91 6.27 -9.43
N PRO A 33 10.14 5.32 -8.50
CA PRO A 33 11.31 5.33 -7.63
C PRO A 33 12.63 5.32 -8.42
N ALA A 34 13.61 6.08 -7.92
CA ALA A 34 14.88 6.26 -8.60
C ALA A 34 15.71 4.97 -8.56
N PRO A 35 16.37 4.58 -9.68
CA PRO A 35 17.28 3.45 -9.67
C PRO A 35 18.51 3.73 -8.81
N VAL A 36 18.73 2.88 -7.80
CA VAL A 36 19.97 2.83 -7.03
C VAL A 36 21.07 2.19 -7.87
N LYS A 37 22.18 2.92 -8.04
CA LYS A 37 23.38 2.41 -8.70
C LYS A 37 24.25 1.68 -7.69
N LEU A 38 24.23 0.34 -7.75
CA LEU A 38 25.04 -0.50 -6.84
C LEU A 38 26.51 -0.54 -7.28
N GLN A 39 26.78 -0.83 -8.56
CA GLN A 39 28.13 -0.85 -9.13
C GLN A 39 28.07 -0.90 -10.66
N GLY A 40 28.80 -0.02 -11.34
CA GLY A 40 28.92 0.01 -12.80
C GLY A 40 27.60 0.32 -13.54
N ARG A 41 27.30 -0.45 -14.60
CA ARG A 41 26.07 -0.32 -15.42
C ARG A 41 24.82 -0.98 -14.81
N SER A 42 24.90 -1.41 -13.54
CA SER A 42 23.80 -2.09 -12.85
C SER A 42 22.92 -1.11 -12.09
N SER A 43 21.68 -0.95 -12.56
CA SER A 43 20.60 -0.27 -11.84
C SER A 43 19.73 -1.27 -11.09
N ALA A 44 19.44 -0.99 -9.82
CA ALA A 44 18.52 -1.76 -9.00
C ALA A 44 17.58 -0.83 -8.23
N TRP A 45 16.47 -1.37 -7.73
CA TRP A 45 15.46 -0.65 -6.97
C TRP A 45 15.29 -1.33 -5.61
N LEU A 46 14.94 -0.57 -4.59
CA LEU A 46 14.50 -1.17 -3.33
C LEU A 46 13.12 -1.80 -3.52
N ARG A 47 12.96 -3.05 -3.08
CA ARG A 47 11.65 -3.71 -3.07
C ARG A 47 10.60 -2.89 -2.31
N SER A 48 10.99 -2.34 -1.17
CA SER A 48 10.13 -1.50 -0.33
C SER A 48 9.66 -0.22 -1.04
N GLU A 49 10.56 0.42 -1.79
CA GLU A 49 10.21 1.61 -2.59
C GLU A 49 9.20 1.28 -3.68
N VAL A 50 9.40 0.17 -4.41
CA VAL A 50 8.49 -0.25 -5.48
C VAL A 50 7.11 -0.61 -4.92
N LEU A 51 7.04 -1.26 -3.75
CA LEU A 51 5.79 -1.54 -3.06
C LEU A 51 5.07 -0.25 -2.63
N ARG A 52 5.79 0.70 -2.03
CA ARG A 52 5.22 2.00 -1.63
C ARG A 52 4.70 2.77 -2.85
N TRP A 53 5.45 2.75 -3.96
CA TRP A 53 5.02 3.35 -5.21
C TRP A 53 3.71 2.73 -5.72
N MET A 54 3.61 1.40 -5.68
CA MET A 54 2.40 0.70 -6.09
C MET A 54 1.19 1.11 -5.24
N GLN A 55 1.36 1.23 -3.92
CA GLN A 55 0.32 1.73 -3.03
C GLN A 55 -0.10 3.16 -3.40
N ALA A 56 0.86 4.06 -3.65
CA ALA A 56 0.57 5.43 -4.08
C ALA A 56 -0.17 5.48 -5.43
N CYS A 57 0.18 4.61 -6.39
CA CYS A 57 -0.56 4.49 -7.65
C CYS A 57 -1.98 3.97 -7.47
N ILE A 58 -2.20 3.01 -6.56
CA ILE A 58 -3.54 2.53 -6.23
C ILE A 58 -4.36 3.66 -5.62
N GLU A 59 -3.80 4.42 -4.68
CA GLU A 59 -4.46 5.55 -4.05
C GLU A 59 -4.79 6.67 -5.06
N ALA A 60 -3.87 6.97 -5.98
CA ALA A 60 -4.08 7.95 -7.05
C ALA A 60 -5.13 7.48 -8.07
N SER A 61 -5.19 6.18 -8.39
CA SER A 61 -6.16 5.61 -9.33
C SER A 61 -7.51 5.32 -8.71
N ARG A 62 -7.56 5.07 -7.41
CA ARG A 62 -8.77 4.89 -6.61
C ARG A 62 -8.76 5.96 -5.51
N PRO A 63 -9.03 7.24 -5.84
CA PRO A 63 -9.33 8.23 -4.82
C PRO A 63 -10.68 7.84 -4.23
N ALA A 64 -10.66 7.02 -3.18
CA ALA A 64 -11.78 6.68 -2.31
C ALA A 64 -13.17 6.97 -2.90
N ASP A 65 -13.66 6.09 -3.76
CA ASP A 65 -15.10 5.86 -3.77
C ASP A 65 -15.41 5.22 -2.42
N THR A 66 -15.94 6.03 -1.51
CA THR A 66 -16.82 5.64 -0.42
C THR A 66 -16.52 4.28 0.21
N VAL A 67 -15.60 4.23 1.18
CA VAL A 67 -15.81 3.31 2.31
C VAL A 67 -16.97 3.88 3.13
N CYS A 68 -18.20 3.59 2.69
CA CYS A 68 -19.35 3.68 3.56
C CYS A 68 -19.23 2.56 4.58
N SER A 69 -19.37 2.94 5.85
CA SER A 69 -19.94 2.13 6.93
C SER A 69 -19.25 0.80 7.19
N ILE A 70 -18.43 0.70 8.24
CA ILE A 70 -18.44 -0.40 9.25
C ILE A 70 -17.07 -0.61 9.92
N ILE A 71 -16.57 0.37 10.67
CA ILE A 71 -15.92 0.04 11.95
C ILE A 71 -16.47 0.94 13.04
N ASP A 72 -17.80 0.92 13.20
CA ASP A 72 -18.35 0.95 14.55
C ASP A 72 -18.11 -0.45 15.12
N THR A 73 -16.97 -0.65 15.79
CA THR A 73 -16.90 -1.70 16.82
C THR A 73 -17.29 -1.06 18.14
N SER A 74 -18.54 -0.57 18.22
CA SER A 74 -19.26 -0.56 19.48
C SER A 74 -19.76 -1.98 19.75
N SER A 75 -18.84 -2.91 20.05
CA SER A 75 -19.20 -4.15 20.75
C SER A 75 -19.25 -3.79 22.24
N SER A 76 -20.37 -3.25 22.70
CA SER A 76 -21.46 -4.04 23.27
C SER A 76 -20.95 -4.97 24.37
N THR A 77 -20.88 -4.44 25.58
CA THR A 77 -21.07 -5.21 26.80
C THR A 77 -22.16 -4.50 27.59
N ARG A 78 -23.41 -4.91 27.35
CA ARG A 78 -24.46 -4.83 28.37
C ARG A 78 -24.92 -6.25 28.69
N PRO A 79 -24.61 -6.71 29.90
CA PRO A 79 -25.48 -7.60 30.64
C PRO A 79 -25.69 -6.92 32.03
N ILE A 80 -26.77 -7.00 32.79
CA ILE A 80 -27.90 -7.92 32.97
C ILE A 80 -29.00 -7.06 33.61
N GLY A 81 -30.27 -7.32 33.28
CA GLY A 81 -31.40 -6.65 33.92
C GLY A 81 -31.49 -6.96 35.42
N ASN A 82 -31.98 -6.00 36.20
CA ASN A 82 -32.64 -6.35 37.45
C ASN A 82 -33.99 -5.62 37.53
N LYS A 83 -35.05 -6.43 37.53
CA LYS A 83 -36.42 -6.00 37.83
C LYS A 83 -36.49 -5.70 39.32
N GLY A 84 -37.00 -4.52 39.68
CA GLY A 84 -37.31 -4.15 41.06
C GLY A 84 -38.54 -3.26 41.03
N THR A 85 -39.71 -3.90 41.00
CA THR A 85 -41.03 -3.27 41.06
C THR A 85 -41.20 -2.52 42.38
N ARG A 86 -41.81 -1.35 42.32
CA ARG A 86 -42.19 -0.47 43.44
C ARG A 86 -43.65 -0.73 43.85
N ALA A 87 -43.91 -0.63 45.15
CA ALA A 87 -45.22 -0.66 45.84
C ALA A 87 -45.92 -2.04 45.81
N GLU A 88 -46.46 -2.58 46.90
CA GLU A 88 -47.16 -1.99 48.06
C GLU A 88 -46.91 -2.84 49.31
#